data_AF-A0A836UFU1-F1
#
_entry.id   AF-A0A836UFU1-F1
#
_cell.length_a   1.000
_cell.length_b   1.000
_cell.length_c   1.000
_cell.angle_alpha   90.00
_cell.angle_beta   90.00
_cell.angle_gamma   90.00
#
_symmetry.space_group_name_H-M   'P 1'
#
loop_
_entity.id
_entity.type
_entity.pdbx_description
1 polymer ?
#
loop_
_entity_poly.entity_id
_entity_poly.type
_entity_poly.pdbx_seq_one_letter_code
_entity_poly.pdbx_strand_id
1 'polypeptide(L)'
;MANLCKGGADLIRIFLTAKKSIEYFGKVKRVLYAYTVNDTIQDEATREMNKAINDFMHYRESFLLRGYGTALDGLPSHTLHFFAIRRLRDRISRDTLAWYRRMYSEQNEGWAHTQKLLRDMATLCKDREIKFTMAVFPLFYQLGDYPLKDIHDRLAAFAAEEGVEWIDLLPLFAGKDERDYWVHPRDFHPNTYAHREAADFLYDAVDW
;
A
#
# COMPACT_ATOMS: atom_id res chain seq x y z
N MET A 1 -5.14 -18.67 -15.27
CA MET A 1 -5.01 -17.45 -14.45
C MET A 1 -4.89 -16.26 -15.39
N ALA A 2 -5.59 -15.15 -15.14
CA ALA A 2 -5.46 -13.92 -15.91
C ALA A 2 -4.99 -12.79 -14.98
N ASN A 3 -3.82 -12.21 -15.27
CA ASN A 3 -3.33 -11.06 -14.52
C ASN A 3 -3.89 -9.76 -15.12
N LEU A 4 -4.67 -9.03 -14.32
CA LEU A 4 -5.34 -7.79 -14.70
C LEU A 4 -4.72 -6.55 -14.04
N CYS A 5 -3.59 -6.72 -13.34
CA CYS A 5 -2.89 -5.63 -12.68
C CYS A 5 -2.42 -4.59 -13.72
N LYS A 6 -2.59 -3.31 -13.37
CA LYS A 6 -2.14 -2.19 -14.17
C LYS A 6 -1.53 -1.14 -13.26
N GLY A 7 -0.31 -0.72 -13.57
CA GLY A 7 0.36 0.35 -12.83
C GLY A 7 -0.50 1.62 -12.77
N GLY A 8 -0.63 2.18 -11.57
CA GLY A 8 -1.41 3.40 -11.31
C GLY A 8 -2.94 3.22 -11.38
N ALA A 9 -3.46 2.00 -11.32
CA ALA A 9 -4.90 1.79 -11.17
C ALA A 9 -5.33 2.08 -9.72
N ASP A 10 -6.26 3.01 -9.55
CA ASP A 10 -6.94 3.22 -8.26
C ASP A 10 -8.00 2.13 -7.99
N LEU A 11 -8.49 2.09 -6.75
CA LEU A 11 -9.49 1.11 -6.30
C LEU A 11 -10.78 1.12 -7.13
N ILE A 12 -11.23 2.29 -7.60
CA ILE A 12 -12.43 2.41 -8.44
C ILE A 12 -12.20 1.70 -9.77
N ARG A 13 -11.04 1.95 -10.41
CA ARG A 13 -10.64 1.29 -11.65
C ARG A 13 -10.46 -0.21 -11.46
N ILE A 14 -9.91 -0.65 -10.33
CA ILE A 14 -9.76 -2.06 -9.99
C ILE A 14 -11.13 -2.72 -9.89
N PHE A 15 -12.07 -2.13 -9.15
CA PHE A 15 -13.44 -2.63 -9.05
C PHE A 15 -14.13 -2.75 -10.42
N LEU A 16 -14.04 -1.71 -11.24
CA LEU A 16 -14.62 -1.73 -12.60
C LEU A 16 -13.96 -2.78 -13.51
N THR A 17 -12.65 -2.97 -13.39
CA THR A 17 -11.91 -3.99 -14.13
C THR A 17 -12.34 -5.38 -13.69
N ALA A 18 -12.46 -5.63 -12.39
CA ALA A 18 -12.93 -6.91 -11.85
C ALA A 18 -14.34 -7.23 -12.35
N LYS A 19 -15.27 -6.28 -12.23
CA LYS A 19 -16.65 -6.44 -12.71
C LYS A 19 -16.72 -6.80 -14.20
N LYS A 20 -16.07 -6.02 -15.06
CA LYS A 20 -16.04 -6.26 -16.51
C LYS A 20 -15.39 -7.60 -16.85
N SER A 21 -14.35 -7.99 -16.11
CA SER A 21 -13.62 -9.23 -16.38
C SER A 21 -14.41 -10.47 -15.95
N ILE A 22 -15.14 -10.40 -14.83
CA ILE A 22 -16.07 -11.44 -14.42
C ILE A 22 -17.13 -11.66 -15.49
N GLU A 23 -17.72 -10.58 -16.01
CA GLU A 23 -18.70 -10.64 -17.10
C GLU A 23 -18.10 -11.19 -18.40
N TYR A 24 -16.89 -10.74 -18.77
CA TYR A 24 -16.21 -11.14 -19.99
C TYR A 24 -15.79 -12.62 -19.99
N PHE A 25 -15.17 -13.09 -18.92
CA PHE A 25 -14.66 -14.46 -18.85
C PHE A 25 -15.77 -15.49 -18.55
N GLY A 26 -16.84 -15.10 -17.84
CA GLY A 26 -18.02 -15.92 -17.56
C GLY A 26 -17.82 -17.14 -16.65
N LYS A 27 -16.61 -17.73 -16.59
CA LYS A 27 -16.23 -18.89 -15.77
C LYS A 27 -15.12 -18.56 -14.78
N VAL A 28 -15.25 -17.43 -14.09
CA VAL A 28 -14.31 -17.03 -13.04
C VAL A 28 -14.65 -17.80 -11.76
N LYS A 29 -13.68 -18.50 -11.15
CA LYS A 29 -13.85 -19.19 -9.87
C LYS A 29 -13.38 -18.37 -8.67
N ARG A 30 -12.35 -17.55 -8.89
CA ARG A 30 -11.70 -16.74 -7.86
C ARG A 30 -11.25 -15.39 -8.42
N VAL A 31 -11.39 -14.37 -7.59
CA VAL A 31 -10.75 -13.07 -7.75
C VAL A 31 -9.83 -12.87 -6.55
N LEU A 32 -8.53 -12.78 -6.82
CA LEU A 32 -7.53 -12.39 -5.85
C LEU A 32 -7.13 -10.94 -6.12
N TYR A 33 -7.36 -10.07 -5.15
CA TYR A 33 -6.93 -8.69 -5.19
C TYR A 33 -5.65 -8.53 -4.38
N ALA A 34 -4.53 -8.30 -5.06
CA ALA A 34 -3.29 -7.85 -4.46
C ALA A 34 -3.44 -6.38 -4.02
N TYR A 35 -3.88 -6.20 -2.78
CA TYR A 35 -4.14 -4.89 -2.19
C TYR A 35 -2.83 -4.36 -1.60
N THR A 36 -2.49 -3.10 -1.90
CA THR A 36 -1.40 -2.41 -1.23
C THR A 36 -1.96 -1.39 -0.27
N VAL A 37 -1.23 -1.09 0.82
CA VAL A 37 -1.75 -0.12 1.80
C VAL A 37 -1.91 1.31 1.23
N ASN A 38 -1.47 1.56 0.00
CA ASN A 38 -1.68 2.79 -0.76
C ASN A 38 -3.02 2.87 -1.49
N ASP A 39 -3.76 1.78 -1.60
CA ASP A 39 -4.95 1.68 -2.46
C ASP A 39 -6.17 2.41 -1.88
N THR A 40 -6.11 2.80 -0.60
CA THR A 40 -7.18 3.54 0.07
C THR A 40 -7.48 4.87 -0.63
N ILE A 41 -8.76 5.11 -0.86
CA ILE A 41 -9.25 6.37 -1.43
C ILE A 41 -8.94 7.51 -0.47
N GLN A 42 -8.45 8.62 -1.01
CA GLN A 42 -8.07 9.82 -0.27
C GLN A 42 -9.12 10.91 -0.47
N ASP A 43 -9.62 11.46 0.64
CA ASP A 43 -10.34 12.74 0.63
C ASP A 43 -9.42 13.91 0.23
N GLU A 44 -9.97 15.11 0.13
CA GLU A 44 -9.19 16.28 -0.27
C GLU A 44 -8.05 16.58 0.70
N ALA A 45 -8.31 16.62 2.01
CA ALA A 45 -7.31 16.94 3.02
C ALA A 45 -6.14 15.92 3.02
N THR A 46 -6.45 14.64 2.89
CA THR A 46 -5.47 13.55 2.86
C THR A 46 -4.66 13.61 1.56
N ARG A 47 -5.29 13.94 0.44
CA ARG A 47 -4.57 14.15 -0.84
C ARG A 47 -3.67 15.38 -0.80
N GLU A 48 -4.05 16.45 -0.11
CA GLU A 48 -3.18 17.62 0.08
C GLU A 48 -1.96 17.27 0.94
N MET A 49 -2.13 16.50 2.01
CA MET A 49 -1.00 16.00 2.81
C MET A 49 -0.01 15.18 1.96
N ASN A 50 -0.52 14.35 1.04
CA ASN A 50 0.30 13.53 0.14
C ASN A 50 1.29 14.38 -0.70
N LYS A 51 0.93 15.62 -1.05
CA LYS A 51 1.81 16.53 -1.81
C LYS A 51 3.06 16.96 -1.04
N ALA A 52 3.09 16.82 0.27
CA ALA A 52 4.17 17.30 1.14
C ALA A 52 5.06 16.17 1.71
N ILE A 53 4.72 14.91 1.44
CA ILE A 53 5.39 13.74 2.02
C ILE A 53 6.04 12.86 0.95
N ASN A 54 6.82 11.87 1.40
CA ASN A 54 7.27 10.76 0.58
C ASN A 54 6.42 9.55 0.96
N ASP A 55 5.62 9.04 0.03
CA ASP A 55 4.69 7.92 0.21
C ASP A 55 5.35 6.56 0.44
N PHE A 56 6.65 6.51 0.75
CA PHE A 56 7.43 5.27 0.93
C PHE A 56 7.34 4.30 -0.26
N MET A 57 6.90 4.75 -1.44
CA MET A 57 6.96 3.99 -2.70
C MET A 57 8.04 4.56 -3.60
N HIS A 58 8.21 5.89 -3.61
CA HIS A 58 9.25 6.55 -4.39
C HIS A 58 10.05 7.53 -3.54
N TYR A 59 11.37 7.36 -3.52
CA TYR A 59 12.23 8.42 -3.02
C TYR A 59 12.31 9.58 -4.00
N ARG A 60 11.74 10.72 -3.61
CA ARG A 60 11.78 11.97 -4.39
C ARG A 60 12.67 13.00 -3.70
N GLU A 61 13.91 13.11 -4.19
CA GLU A 61 14.89 14.10 -3.72
C GLU A 61 14.38 15.55 -3.85
N SER A 62 13.54 15.80 -4.87
CA SER A 62 12.91 17.10 -5.09
C SER A 62 12.06 17.59 -3.91
N PHE A 63 11.51 16.71 -3.07
CA PHE A 63 10.78 17.15 -1.87
C PHE A 63 11.71 17.74 -0.79
N LEU A 64 12.89 17.16 -0.60
CA LEU A 64 13.90 17.71 0.32
C LEU A 64 14.37 19.09 -0.18
N LEU A 65 14.62 19.20 -1.48
CA LEU A 65 15.10 20.44 -2.10
C LEU A 65 14.03 21.54 -2.15
N ARG A 66 12.75 21.19 -2.38
CA ARG A 66 11.64 22.15 -2.51
C ARG A 66 11.27 22.83 -1.18
N GLY A 67 11.43 22.12 -0.06
CA GLY A 67 11.15 22.68 1.27
C GLY A 67 12.33 23.46 1.87
N TYR A 68 13.57 23.03 1.59
CA TYR A 68 14.72 23.45 2.40
C TYR A 68 16.02 23.66 1.62
N GLY A 69 16.07 23.41 0.31
CA GLY A 69 17.31 23.46 -0.48
C GLY A 69 18.09 24.76 -0.25
N THR A 70 17.42 25.91 -0.32
CA THR A 70 18.07 27.22 -0.14
C THR A 70 18.55 27.50 1.29
N ALA A 71 17.89 26.94 2.31
CA ALA A 71 18.27 27.15 3.71
C ALA A 71 19.39 26.20 4.17
N LEU A 72 19.44 24.99 3.62
CA LEU A 72 20.46 23.98 3.93
C LEU A 72 21.78 24.23 3.21
N ASP A 73 21.73 24.82 2.02
CA ASP A 73 22.92 25.21 1.24
C ASP A 73 23.70 26.36 1.91
N GLY A 74 23.03 27.17 2.75
CA GLY A 74 23.65 28.25 3.52
C GLY A 74 24.39 27.80 4.77
N LEU A 75 24.37 26.50 5.13
CA LEU A 75 25.04 26.00 6.32
C LEU A 75 26.56 25.87 6.08
N PRO A 76 27.42 26.57 6.83
CA PRO A 76 28.87 26.58 6.59
C PRO A 76 29.57 25.28 7.00
N SER A 77 28.84 24.33 7.60
CA SER A 77 29.40 23.08 8.15
C SER A 77 28.67 21.87 7.59
N HIS A 78 29.45 20.92 7.03
CA HIS A 78 28.95 19.63 6.58
C HIS A 78 28.32 18.80 7.71
N THR A 79 28.81 18.94 8.94
CA THR A 79 28.24 18.25 10.11
C THR A 79 26.85 18.79 10.45
N LEU A 80 26.70 20.13 10.51
CA LEU A 80 25.39 20.75 10.73
C LEU A 80 24.42 20.39 9.60
N HIS A 81 24.90 20.41 8.36
CA HIS A 81 24.12 19.99 7.20
C HIS A 81 23.66 18.53 7.31
N PHE A 82 24.54 17.61 7.70
CA PHE A 82 24.18 16.20 7.92
C PHE A 82 23.09 16.03 8.99
N PHE A 83 23.23 16.68 10.15
CA PHE A 83 22.22 16.60 11.21
C PHE A 83 20.89 17.24 10.81
N ALA A 84 20.92 18.37 10.10
CA ALA A 84 19.73 19.04 9.59
C ALA A 84 18.97 18.15 8.59
N ILE A 85 19.68 17.55 7.62
CA ILE A 85 19.08 16.60 6.68
C ILE A 85 18.52 15.37 7.39
N ARG A 86 19.24 14.81 8.38
CA ARG A 86 18.74 13.67 9.15
C ARG A 86 17.43 14.01 9.86
N ARG A 87 17.39 15.14 10.58
CA ARG A 87 16.19 15.59 11.30
C ARG A 87 15.00 15.85 10.37
N LEU A 88 15.28 16.38 9.18
CA LEU A 88 14.27 16.58 8.14
C LEU A 88 13.72 15.25 7.61
N ARG A 89 14.58 14.28 7.30
CA ARG A 89 14.17 12.93 6.87
C ARG A 89 13.31 12.24 7.93
N ASP A 90 13.69 12.36 9.20
CA ASP A 90 12.90 11.81 10.31
C ASP A 90 11.53 12.48 10.40
N ARG A 91 11.45 13.80 10.16
CA ARG A 91 10.18 14.53 10.13
C ARG A 91 9.29 14.06 8.97
N ILE A 92 9.83 14.02 7.75
CA ILE A 92 9.09 13.54 6.58
C ILE A 92 8.57 12.12 6.84
N SER A 93 9.40 11.25 7.39
CA SER A 93 8.99 9.88 7.70
C SER A 93 7.84 9.84 8.73
N ARG A 94 7.91 10.64 9.80
CA ARG A 94 6.80 10.75 10.78
C ARG A 94 5.52 11.29 10.14
N ASP A 95 5.64 12.32 9.31
CA ASP A 95 4.50 12.94 8.62
C ASP A 95 3.87 11.95 7.62
N THR A 96 4.68 11.16 6.91
CA THR A 96 4.21 10.05 6.06
C THR A 96 3.50 8.98 6.88
N LEU A 97 4.05 8.53 8.01
CA LEU A 97 3.39 7.53 8.86
C LEU A 97 2.04 8.05 9.41
N ALA A 98 1.99 9.33 9.79
CA ALA A 98 0.74 9.96 10.22
C ALA A 98 -0.28 10.03 9.08
N TRP A 99 0.17 10.32 7.85
CA TRP A 99 -0.66 10.30 6.66
C TRP A 99 -1.24 8.92 6.36
N TYR A 100 -0.43 7.86 6.43
CA TYR A 100 -0.92 6.49 6.28
C TYR A 100 -1.99 6.15 7.30
N ARG A 101 -1.76 6.45 8.58
CA ARG A 101 -2.77 6.20 9.63
C ARG A 101 -4.03 7.01 9.42
N ARG A 102 -3.91 8.25 8.91
CA ARG A 102 -5.07 9.08 8.53
C ARG A 102 -5.89 8.41 7.44
N MET A 103 -5.25 7.83 6.41
CA MET A 103 -5.96 7.15 5.31
C MET A 103 -6.92 6.08 5.81
N TYR A 104 -6.58 5.36 6.88
CA TYR A 104 -7.39 4.26 7.47
C TYR A 104 -8.18 4.68 8.72
N SER A 105 -8.45 5.98 8.85
CA SER A 105 -9.19 6.55 9.97
C SER A 105 -10.48 7.20 9.51
N GLU A 106 -11.41 7.37 10.44
CA GLU A 106 -12.66 8.12 10.23
C GLU A 106 -12.45 9.58 9.81
N GLN A 107 -11.23 10.11 9.97
CA GLN A 107 -10.92 11.47 9.50
C GLN A 107 -10.76 11.56 7.98
N ASN A 108 -10.57 10.42 7.30
CA ASN A 108 -10.54 10.33 5.85
C ASN A 108 -11.86 9.74 5.36
N GLU A 109 -12.74 10.55 4.78
CA GLU A 109 -14.01 10.07 4.21
C GLU A 109 -13.79 9.01 3.12
N GLY A 110 -12.62 9.03 2.47
CA GLY A 110 -12.23 8.02 1.50
C GLY A 110 -12.04 6.62 2.10
N TRP A 111 -11.86 6.48 3.42
CA TRP A 111 -11.84 5.17 4.09
C TRP A 111 -13.20 4.48 4.01
N ALA A 112 -14.27 5.19 4.34
CA ALA A 112 -15.63 4.64 4.24
C ALA A 112 -15.98 4.25 2.79
N HIS A 113 -15.54 5.04 1.80
CA HIS A 113 -15.69 4.70 0.38
C HIS A 113 -14.87 3.46 -0.01
N THR A 114 -13.66 3.31 0.54
CA THR A 114 -12.81 2.14 0.34
C THR A 114 -13.48 0.89 0.86
N GLN A 115 -13.95 0.90 2.12
CA GLN A 115 -14.70 -0.20 2.71
C GLN A 115 -15.94 -0.55 1.89
N LYS A 116 -16.69 0.46 1.44
CA LYS A 116 -17.87 0.24 0.58
C LYS A 116 -17.49 -0.48 -0.72
N LEU A 117 -16.46 -0.05 -1.43
CA LEU A 117 -16.07 -0.68 -2.70
C LEU A 117 -15.55 -2.11 -2.50
N LEU A 118 -14.80 -2.36 -1.42
CA LEU A 118 -14.36 -3.71 -1.07
C LEU A 118 -15.55 -4.63 -0.75
N ARG A 119 -16.54 -4.13 0.00
CA ARG A 119 -17.81 -4.84 0.25
C ARG A 119 -18.61 -5.09 -1.02
N ASP A 120 -18.71 -4.10 -1.90
CA ASP A 120 -19.39 -4.23 -3.19
C ASP A 120 -18.68 -5.30 -4.06
N MET A 121 -17.35 -5.37 -4.03
CA MET A 121 -16.55 -6.36 -4.74
C MET A 121 -16.76 -7.77 -4.18
N ALA A 122 -16.77 -7.91 -2.85
CA ALA A 122 -17.06 -9.17 -2.18
C ALA A 122 -18.48 -9.65 -2.49
N THR A 123 -19.47 -8.76 -2.43
CA THR A 123 -20.87 -9.06 -2.76
C THR A 123 -21.01 -9.51 -4.23
N LEU A 124 -20.40 -8.77 -5.15
CA LEU A 124 -20.39 -9.10 -6.58
C LEU A 124 -19.86 -10.53 -6.85
N CYS A 125 -18.80 -10.91 -6.13
CA CYS A 125 -18.20 -12.23 -6.24
C CYS A 125 -19.10 -13.30 -5.60
N LYS A 126 -19.59 -13.05 -4.38
CA LYS A 126 -20.48 -13.95 -3.64
C LYS A 126 -21.75 -14.29 -4.43
N ASP A 127 -22.41 -13.29 -5.03
CA ASP A 127 -23.63 -13.46 -5.84
C ASP A 127 -23.43 -14.35 -7.07
N ARG A 128 -22.17 -14.57 -7.48
CA ARG A 128 -21.78 -15.41 -8.62
C ARG A 128 -21.01 -16.66 -8.19
N GLU A 129 -21.00 -16.97 -6.90
CA GLU A 129 -20.27 -18.10 -6.34
C GLU A 129 -18.75 -18.05 -6.61
N ILE A 130 -18.20 -16.84 -6.72
CA ILE A 130 -16.78 -16.56 -6.94
C ILE A 130 -16.11 -16.33 -5.58
N LYS A 131 -14.99 -17.01 -5.33
CA LYS A 131 -14.16 -16.74 -4.13
C LYS A 131 -13.47 -15.38 -4.28
N PHE A 132 -13.59 -14.52 -3.28
CA PHE A 132 -12.90 -13.23 -3.25
C PHE A 132 -11.88 -13.19 -2.13
N THR A 133 -10.63 -12.92 -2.47
CA THR A 133 -9.51 -12.86 -1.53
C THR A 133 -8.78 -11.53 -1.64
N MET A 134 -8.54 -10.90 -0.50
CA MET A 134 -7.63 -9.78 -0.38
C MET A 134 -6.27 -10.30 0.10
N ALA A 135 -5.26 -10.22 -0.76
CA ALA A 135 -3.87 -10.49 -0.41
C ALA A 135 -3.15 -9.16 -0.21
N VAL A 136 -2.74 -8.88 1.03
CA VAL A 136 -2.29 -7.53 1.41
C VAL A 136 -0.79 -7.48 1.56
N PHE A 137 -0.18 -6.66 0.68
CA PHE A 137 1.24 -6.40 0.73
C PHE A 137 1.56 -5.36 1.82
N PRO A 138 2.63 -5.58 2.60
CA PRO A 138 3.17 -4.52 3.44
C PRO A 138 3.82 -3.44 2.57
N LEU A 139 4.10 -2.28 3.15
CA LEU A 139 5.15 -1.43 2.59
C LEU A 139 6.50 -2.07 2.88
N PHE A 140 7.39 -2.05 1.89
CA PHE A 140 8.77 -2.45 2.08
C PHE A 140 9.55 -1.29 2.72
N TYR A 141 9.18 -0.95 3.96
CA TYR A 141 9.77 0.14 4.73
C TYR A 141 9.87 -0.27 6.19
N GLN A 142 11.09 -0.24 6.73
CA GLN A 142 11.38 -0.64 8.12
C GLN A 142 10.80 -2.02 8.47
N LEU A 143 11.02 -3.04 7.62
CA LEU A 143 10.43 -4.37 7.83
C LEU A 143 10.92 -5.04 9.13
N GLY A 144 12.09 -4.63 9.64
CA GLY A 144 12.61 -5.06 10.95
C GLY A 144 11.80 -4.58 12.16
N ASP A 145 11.17 -3.40 12.06
CA ASP A 145 10.31 -2.82 13.10
C ASP A 145 9.14 -2.10 12.43
N TYR A 146 8.27 -2.90 11.82
CA TYR A 146 7.28 -2.40 10.87
C TYR A 146 6.27 -1.44 11.52
N PRO A 147 6.24 -0.15 11.13
CA PRO A 147 5.56 0.89 11.89
C PRO A 147 4.05 0.98 11.62
N LEU A 148 3.52 0.21 10.66
CA LEU A 148 2.13 0.30 10.19
C LEU A 148 1.32 -0.97 10.47
N LYS A 149 1.73 -1.77 11.47
CA LYS A 149 0.97 -2.97 11.87
C LYS A 149 -0.49 -2.64 12.21
N ASP A 150 -0.75 -1.46 12.77
CA ASP A 150 -2.10 -1.02 13.12
C ASP A 150 -3.03 -0.90 11.90
N ILE A 151 -2.50 -0.63 10.71
CA ILE A 151 -3.27 -0.61 9.45
C ILE A 151 -3.65 -2.03 9.02
N HIS A 152 -2.73 -3.00 9.17
CA HIS A 152 -3.02 -4.41 8.89
C HIS A 152 -4.09 -4.94 9.84
N ASP A 153 -4.02 -4.59 11.12
CA ASP A 153 -5.01 -4.97 12.12
C ASP A 153 -6.41 -4.39 11.79
N ARG A 154 -6.49 -3.15 11.30
CA ARG A 154 -7.75 -2.52 10.85
C ARG A 154 -8.33 -3.21 9.63
N LEU A 155 -7.50 -3.55 8.65
CA LEU A 155 -7.95 -4.24 7.45
C LEU A 155 -8.39 -5.69 7.76
N ALA A 156 -7.68 -6.38 8.66
CA ALA A 156 -8.08 -7.70 9.14
C ALA A 156 -9.43 -7.66 9.86
N ALA A 157 -9.67 -6.64 10.70
CA ALA A 157 -10.95 -6.44 11.36
C ALA A 157 -12.09 -6.21 10.34
N PHE A 158 -11.86 -5.34 9.34
CA PHE A 158 -12.81 -5.13 8.24
C PHE A 158 -13.10 -6.42 7.49
N ALA A 159 -12.06 -7.18 7.11
CA ALA A 159 -12.25 -8.42 6.36
C ALA A 159 -13.02 -9.47 7.17
N ALA A 160 -12.77 -9.57 8.48
CA ALA A 160 -13.52 -10.45 9.38
C ALA A 160 -15.00 -10.03 9.50
N GLU A 161 -15.29 -8.74 9.63
CA GLU A 161 -16.65 -8.20 9.69
C GLU A 161 -17.44 -8.49 8.41
N GLU A 162 -16.81 -8.34 7.24
CA GLU A 162 -17.44 -8.53 5.94
C GLU A 162 -17.41 -9.98 5.43
N GLY A 163 -16.75 -10.89 6.15
CA GLY A 163 -16.55 -12.28 5.72
C GLY A 163 -15.71 -12.40 4.44
N VAL A 164 -14.76 -11.48 4.23
CA VAL A 164 -13.82 -11.49 3.12
C VAL A 164 -12.61 -12.37 3.47
N GLU A 165 -12.20 -13.24 2.54
CA GLU A 165 -10.99 -14.03 2.72
C GLU A 165 -9.77 -13.10 2.71
N TRP A 166 -9.00 -13.14 3.79
CA TRP A 166 -7.92 -12.21 4.06
C TRP A 166 -6.60 -12.95 4.21
N ILE A 167 -5.59 -12.48 3.45
CA ILE A 167 -4.23 -12.98 3.53
C ILE A 167 -3.30 -11.80 3.77
N ASP A 168 -2.73 -11.71 4.96
CA ASP A 168 -1.70 -10.73 5.29
C ASP A 168 -0.32 -11.25 4.88
N LEU A 169 0.38 -10.53 3.99
CA LEU A 169 1.74 -10.88 3.57
C LEU A 169 2.81 -10.25 4.46
N LEU A 170 2.46 -9.38 5.42
CA LEU A 170 3.45 -8.81 6.34
C LEU A 170 4.29 -9.88 7.05
N PRO A 171 3.73 -10.97 7.62
CA PRO A 171 4.53 -12.00 8.29
C PRO A 171 5.58 -12.67 7.39
N LEU A 172 5.38 -12.70 6.07
CA LEU A 172 6.34 -13.25 5.12
C LEU A 172 7.61 -12.39 5.02
N PHE A 173 7.49 -11.08 5.27
CA PHE A 173 8.57 -10.10 5.09
C PHE A 173 9.09 -9.49 6.39
N ALA A 174 8.32 -9.58 7.48
CA ALA A 174 8.68 -9.02 8.78
C ALA A 174 10.03 -9.55 9.28
N GLY A 175 10.87 -8.64 9.82
CA GLY A 175 12.22 -8.96 10.30
C GLY A 175 13.30 -8.99 9.22
N LYS A 176 12.95 -8.92 7.93
CA LYS A 176 13.91 -8.90 6.82
C LYS A 176 14.40 -7.49 6.51
N ASP A 177 15.50 -7.40 5.75
CA ASP A 177 15.99 -6.13 5.22
C ASP A 177 15.17 -5.71 4.00
N GLU A 178 14.40 -4.63 4.11
CA GLU A 178 13.56 -4.16 2.99
C GLU A 178 14.33 -3.83 1.72
N ARG A 179 15.62 -3.50 1.82
CA ARG A 179 16.47 -3.13 0.69
C ARG A 179 16.68 -4.29 -0.28
N ASP A 180 16.63 -5.53 0.20
CA ASP A 180 16.74 -6.73 -0.63
C ASP A 180 15.52 -6.93 -1.54
N TYR A 181 14.41 -6.27 -1.19
CA TYR A 181 13.11 -6.40 -1.84
C TYR A 181 12.73 -5.19 -2.69
N TRP A 182 13.53 -4.13 -2.72
CA TRP A 182 13.28 -2.97 -3.57
C TRP A 182 13.71 -3.18 -5.01
N VAL A 183 13.01 -2.55 -5.95
CA VAL A 183 13.47 -2.40 -7.33
C VAL A 183 14.77 -1.59 -7.38
N HIS A 184 14.85 -0.51 -6.60
CA HIS A 184 16.01 0.37 -6.55
C HIS A 184 16.04 1.17 -5.23
N PRO A 185 17.19 1.67 -4.75
CA PRO A 185 17.26 2.59 -3.59
C PRO A 185 16.46 3.90 -3.70
N ARG A 186 15.76 4.14 -4.81
CA ARG A 186 14.84 5.28 -5.00
C ARG A 186 13.42 4.85 -5.41
N ASP A 187 13.22 3.55 -5.54
CA ASP A 187 11.99 2.91 -5.96
C ASP A 187 11.77 1.72 -5.03
N PHE A 188 10.96 1.96 -4.00
CA PHE A 188 10.71 1.02 -2.92
C PHE A 188 9.60 0.02 -3.27
N HIS A 189 9.16 -0.02 -4.54
CA HIS A 189 8.26 -1.07 -5.01
C HIS A 189 8.93 -2.45 -4.85
N PRO A 190 8.12 -3.50 -4.59
CA PRO A 190 8.62 -4.86 -4.55
C PRO A 190 9.28 -5.25 -5.86
N ASN A 191 10.48 -5.82 -5.76
CA ASN A 191 11.20 -6.40 -6.89
C ASN A 191 10.72 -7.82 -7.19
N THR A 192 11.42 -8.48 -8.12
CA THR A 192 11.11 -9.85 -8.53
C THR A 192 11.24 -10.87 -7.40
N TYR A 193 12.11 -10.65 -6.40
CA TYR A 193 12.24 -11.54 -5.25
C TYR A 193 11.02 -11.46 -4.34
N ALA A 194 10.56 -10.25 -4.03
CA ALA A 194 9.35 -10.02 -3.24
C ALA A 194 8.13 -10.65 -3.93
N HIS A 195 7.97 -10.41 -5.23
CA HIS A 195 6.86 -10.99 -5.99
C HIS A 195 6.91 -12.51 -6.08
N ARG A 196 8.12 -13.10 -6.19
CA ARG A 196 8.27 -14.55 -6.19
C ARG A 196 7.87 -15.16 -4.84
N GLU A 197 8.40 -14.64 -3.73
CA GLU A 197 8.04 -15.14 -2.40
C GLU A 197 6.54 -15.00 -2.12
N ALA A 198 5.93 -13.88 -2.50
CA ALA A 198 4.49 -13.70 -2.37
C ALA A 198 3.70 -14.67 -3.25
N ALA A 199 4.14 -14.92 -4.49
CA ALA A 199 3.48 -15.86 -5.39
C ALA A 199 3.59 -17.30 -4.89
N ASP A 200 4.77 -17.72 -4.43
CA ASP A 200 5.00 -19.06 -3.87
C ASP A 200 4.13 -19.27 -2.62
N PHE A 201 4.10 -18.29 -1.71
CA PHE A 201 3.24 -18.34 -0.54
C PHE A 201 1.75 -18.42 -0.90
N LEU A 202 1.28 -17.59 -1.83
CA LEU A 202 -0.12 -17.59 -2.26
C LEU A 202 -0.49 -18.85 -3.05
N TYR A 203 0.46 -19.47 -3.75
CA TYR A 203 0.23 -20.74 -4.43
C TYR A 203 -0.13 -21.84 -3.44
N ASP A 204 0.55 -21.89 -2.29
CA ASP A 204 0.32 -22.88 -1.24
C ASP A 204 -0.87 -22.52 -0.33
N ALA A 205 -1.08 -21.23 -0.07
CA ALA A 205 -2.09 -20.77 0.90
C ALA A 205 -3.51 -20.66 0.33
N VAL A 206 -3.66 -20.62 -1.00
CA VAL A 206 -4.95 -20.38 -1.67
C VAL A 206 -5.43 -21.64 -2.40
N ASP A 207 -6.71 -21.96 -2.24
CA ASP A 207 -7.39 -23.00 -3.03
C ASP A 207 -7.80 -22.43 -4.41
N TRP A 208 -7.04 -22.76 -5.46
CA TRP A 208 -7.11 -22.15 -6.81
C TRP A 208 -8.20 -22.68 -7.74
#